data_AF-A0A7T1HXY9-F1
#
_entry.id   AF-A0A7T1HXY9-F1
#
_cell.length_a   1.000
_cell.length_b   1.000
_cell.length_c   1.000
_cell.angle_alpha   90.00
_cell.angle_beta   90.00
_cell.angle_gamma   90.00
#
_symmetry.space_group_name_H-M   'P 1'
#
loop_
_entity.id
_entity.type
_entity.pdbx_description
1 polymer ?
#
loop_
_entity_poly.entity_id
_entity_poly.type
_entity_poly.pdbx_seq_one_letter_code
_entity_poly.pdbx_strand_id
1 'polypeptide(L)'
;MPVAFPPALLLSALVLQLAGSPLAPRPESALPPELMPLLRALKRHGFRVRIALPPARRAYGQYEPASRTLWLSPLSFELGIARQTFLHEAVHAAQSCPDGRVLRPIGWTLPLQPVVRNEISGLLLNAYGAHSRVLEQEAFALQGQPDAVPRLLRALEQRCGGRKASGAHIRNGTAAGQVKPLALAVPGLRQPS
;
A
#
# COMPACT_ATOMS: atom_id res chain seq x y z
N MET A 1 -19.66 -67.04 25.73
CA MET A 1 -20.62 -66.10 25.09
C MET A 1 -20.81 -64.92 26.06
N PRO A 2 -20.84 -63.66 25.59
CA PRO A 2 -19.74 -62.69 25.42
C PRO A 2 -19.52 -61.75 26.64
N VAL A 3 -18.27 -61.47 27.03
CA VAL A 3 -17.42 -60.27 26.76
C VAL A 3 -17.98 -58.93 27.26
N ALA A 4 -17.28 -58.38 28.26
CA ALA A 4 -17.44 -57.04 28.81
C ALA A 4 -16.79 -55.96 27.92
N PHE A 5 -17.40 -54.78 27.85
CA PHE A 5 -16.77 -53.53 27.41
C PHE A 5 -17.31 -52.36 28.24
N PRO A 6 -16.46 -51.53 28.89
CA PRO A 6 -16.88 -50.24 29.39
C PRO A 6 -16.83 -49.16 28.28
N PRO A 7 -17.57 -48.06 28.44
CA PRO A 7 -17.76 -47.06 27.39
C PRO A 7 -16.48 -46.26 27.14
N ALA A 8 -16.20 -46.04 25.86
CA ALA A 8 -15.12 -45.18 25.40
C ALA A 8 -15.34 -43.73 25.87
N LEU A 9 -14.38 -43.21 26.62
CA LEU A 9 -14.23 -41.78 26.89
C LEU A 9 -13.92 -41.06 25.57
N LEU A 10 -14.92 -40.37 25.03
CA LEU A 10 -14.74 -39.39 23.95
C LEU A 10 -14.05 -38.15 24.53
N LEU A 11 -12.71 -38.12 24.45
CA LEU A 11 -11.96 -36.87 24.59
C LEU A 11 -12.20 -36.01 23.35
N SER A 12 -13.14 -35.07 23.44
CA SER A 12 -13.28 -33.98 22.48
C SER A 12 -12.06 -33.06 22.62
N ALA A 13 -11.06 -33.25 21.75
CA ALA A 13 -9.97 -32.30 21.58
C ALA A 13 -10.53 -31.01 20.98
N LEU A 14 -10.72 -29.98 21.81
CA LEU A 14 -11.03 -28.63 21.37
C LEU A 14 -9.79 -28.07 20.64
N VAL A 15 -9.77 -28.16 19.32
CA VAL A 15 -8.77 -27.50 18.49
C VAL A 15 -9.05 -25.99 18.56
N LEU A 16 -8.30 -25.30 19.42
CA LEU A 16 -8.31 -23.84 19.49
C LEU A 16 -7.63 -23.32 18.21
N GLN A 17 -8.41 -23.01 17.18
CA GLN A 17 -7.89 -22.31 16.01
C GLN A 17 -7.43 -20.93 16.46
N LEU A 18 -6.10 -20.73 16.53
CA LEU A 18 -5.48 -19.42 16.67
C LEU A 18 -5.86 -18.59 15.44
N ALA A 19 -6.93 -17.81 15.53
CA ALA A 19 -7.17 -16.74 14.58
C ALA A 19 -5.94 -15.81 14.61
N GLY A 20 -5.14 -15.86 13.54
CA GLY A 20 -3.96 -15.01 13.42
C GLY A 20 -4.35 -13.55 13.58
N SER A 21 -3.56 -12.78 14.32
CA SER A 21 -3.88 -11.37 14.56
C SER A 21 -4.06 -10.62 13.23
N PRO A 22 -5.10 -9.80 13.07
CA PRO A 22 -5.38 -9.09 11.82
C PRO A 22 -4.26 -8.11 11.44
N LEU A 23 -3.40 -7.75 12.39
CA LEU A 23 -2.25 -6.86 12.22
C LEU A 23 -0.92 -7.61 12.00
N ALA A 24 -0.93 -8.94 11.95
CA ALA A 24 0.28 -9.73 11.71
C ALA A 24 0.84 -9.45 10.30
N PRO A 25 2.17 -9.37 10.14
CA PRO A 25 2.79 -9.23 8.83
C PRO A 25 2.36 -10.33 7.87
N ARG A 26 2.19 -9.99 6.59
CA ARG A 26 1.79 -10.94 5.53
C ARG A 26 2.87 -11.05 4.46
N PRO A 27 2.98 -12.20 3.76
CA PRO A 27 3.87 -12.31 2.61
C PRO A 27 3.35 -11.47 1.43
N GLU A 28 4.25 -10.98 0.58
CA GLU A 28 3.89 -10.22 -0.64
C GLU A 28 2.95 -11.01 -1.58
N SER A 29 2.98 -12.35 -1.52
CA SER A 29 2.07 -13.24 -2.25
C SER A 29 0.59 -13.13 -1.83
N ALA A 30 0.29 -12.42 -0.74
CA ALA A 30 -1.08 -12.10 -0.33
C ALA A 30 -1.72 -11.02 -1.22
N LEU A 31 -0.93 -10.26 -1.97
CA LEU A 31 -1.48 -9.29 -2.92
C LEU A 31 -2.24 -10.01 -4.05
N PRO A 32 -3.32 -9.38 -4.57
CA PRO A 32 -4.04 -9.89 -5.73
C PRO A 32 -3.12 -10.23 -6.92
N PRO A 33 -3.34 -11.35 -7.65
CA PRO A 33 -2.46 -11.82 -8.72
C PRO A 33 -2.21 -10.79 -9.83
N GLU A 34 -3.20 -9.95 -10.14
CA GLU A 34 -3.10 -8.90 -11.16
C GLU A 34 -2.09 -7.80 -10.81
N LEU A 35 -1.72 -7.67 -9.53
CA LEU A 35 -0.72 -6.70 -9.06
C LEU A 35 0.71 -7.26 -9.12
N MET A 36 0.88 -8.57 -9.31
CA MET A 36 2.19 -9.22 -9.32
C MET A 36 3.15 -8.66 -10.39
N PRO A 37 2.72 -8.31 -11.62
CA PRO A 37 3.61 -7.66 -12.59
C PRO A 37 4.18 -6.33 -12.07
N LEU A 38 3.34 -5.51 -11.42
CA LEU A 38 3.73 -4.22 -10.85
C LEU A 38 4.67 -4.39 -9.65
N LEU A 39 4.37 -5.33 -8.74
CA LEU A 39 5.26 -5.69 -7.64
C LEU A 39 6.66 -6.05 -8.15
N ARG A 40 6.75 -6.90 -9.18
CA ARG A 40 8.04 -7.26 -9.78
C ARG A 40 8.76 -6.05 -10.37
N ALA A 41 8.04 -5.17 -11.07
CA ALA A 41 8.62 -3.96 -11.64
C ALA A 41 9.17 -3.01 -10.57
N LEU A 42 8.42 -2.74 -9.51
CA LEU A 42 8.87 -1.97 -8.35
C LEU A 42 10.17 -2.54 -7.77
N LYS A 43 10.22 -3.85 -7.56
CA LYS A 43 11.43 -4.53 -7.04
C LYS A 43 12.62 -4.40 -8.00
N ARG A 44 12.42 -4.52 -9.32
CA ARG A 44 13.48 -4.29 -10.32
C ARG A 44 14.05 -2.86 -10.25
N HIS A 45 13.24 -1.86 -9.92
CA HIS A 45 13.69 -0.47 -9.76
C HIS A 45 14.20 -0.13 -8.34
N GLY A 46 14.40 -1.15 -7.50
CA GLY A 46 14.98 -1.01 -6.16
C GLY A 46 14.02 -0.54 -5.08
N PHE A 47 12.72 -0.64 -5.31
CA PHE A 47 11.71 -0.43 -4.27
C PHE A 47 11.48 -1.70 -3.46
N ARG A 48 11.09 -1.52 -2.19
CA ARG A 48 10.68 -2.60 -1.30
C ARG A 48 9.19 -2.52 -1.04
N VAL A 49 8.55 -3.66 -0.85
CA VAL A 49 7.13 -3.74 -0.46
C VAL A 49 7.06 -4.52 0.84
N ARG A 50 6.35 -3.98 1.84
CA ARG A 50 6.18 -4.64 3.14
C ARG A 50 4.72 -4.61 3.52
N ILE A 51 4.14 -5.79 3.73
CA ILE A 51 2.79 -5.92 4.29
C ILE A 51 2.95 -6.11 5.80
N ALA A 52 3.00 -4.99 6.50
CA ALA A 52 3.19 -4.86 7.93
C ALA A 52 2.70 -3.47 8.36
N LEU A 53 2.58 -3.22 9.66
CA LEU A 53 2.19 -1.91 10.17
C LEU A 53 3.14 -0.82 9.61
N PRO A 54 2.61 0.22 8.95
CA PRO A 54 3.42 1.34 8.51
C PRO A 54 4.06 2.08 9.70
N PRO A 55 5.23 2.72 9.52
CA PRO A 55 5.85 3.56 10.54
C PRO A 55 4.90 4.63 11.09
N ALA A 56 4.08 5.20 10.23
CA ALA A 56 3.04 6.11 10.63
C ALA A 56 1.86 5.38 11.29
N ARG A 57 1.52 5.81 12.50
CA ARG A 57 0.38 5.29 13.23
C ARG A 57 -0.92 5.47 12.44
N ARG A 58 -1.77 4.43 12.47
CA ARG A 58 -3.12 4.41 11.87
C ARG A 58 -3.15 4.58 10.34
N ALA A 59 -2.01 4.53 9.66
CA ALA A 59 -1.96 4.55 8.21
C ALA A 59 -2.32 3.17 7.65
N TYR A 60 -3.07 3.15 6.55
CA TYR A 60 -3.30 1.95 5.76
C TYR A 60 -2.18 1.71 4.76
N GLY A 61 -1.59 2.79 4.22
CA GLY A 61 -0.46 2.76 3.31
C GLY A 61 0.55 3.85 3.66
N GLN A 62 1.82 3.62 3.35
CA GLN A 62 2.85 4.65 3.42
C GLN A 62 4.01 4.36 2.47
N TYR A 63 4.31 5.30 1.59
CA TYR A 63 5.56 5.35 0.87
C TYR A 63 6.61 6.10 1.70
N GLU A 64 7.73 5.46 1.96
CA GLU A 64 8.87 6.03 2.68
C GLU A 64 10.03 6.30 1.71
N PRO A 65 10.27 7.55 1.29
CA PRO A 65 11.28 7.86 0.27
C PRO A 65 12.71 7.49 0.68
N ALA A 66 13.06 7.73 1.95
CA ALA A 66 14.40 7.48 2.48
C ALA A 66 14.83 6.01 2.32
N SER A 67 13.87 5.10 2.46
CA SER A 67 14.10 3.66 2.39
C SER A 67 13.51 3.04 1.11
N ARG A 68 12.84 3.83 0.26
CA ARG A 68 12.12 3.39 -0.95
C ARG A 68 11.17 2.23 -0.67
N THR A 69 10.51 2.27 0.48
CA THR A 69 9.63 1.19 0.95
C THR A 69 8.18 1.61 0.85
N LEU A 70 7.37 0.76 0.24
CA LEU A 70 5.91 0.85 0.25
C LEU A 70 5.43 -0.04 1.39
N TRP A 71 4.83 0.56 2.40
CA TRP A 71 4.21 -0.11 3.52
C TRP A 71 2.72 -0.27 3.27
N LEU A 72 2.20 -1.46 3.50
CA LEU A 72 0.78 -1.77 3.46
C LEU A 72 0.38 -2.38 4.79
N SER A 73 -0.53 -1.73 5.49
CA SER A 73 -1.12 -2.27 6.71
C SER A 73 -1.86 -3.58 6.40
N PRO A 74 -1.64 -4.66 7.15
CA PRO A 74 -2.41 -5.90 7.03
C PRO A 74 -3.94 -5.66 7.13
N LEU A 75 -4.36 -4.63 7.86
CA LEU A 75 -5.77 -4.21 7.96
C LEU A 75 -6.38 -3.79 6.61
N SER A 76 -5.58 -3.33 5.65
CA SER A 76 -6.07 -2.99 4.31
C SER A 76 -6.63 -4.21 3.57
N PHE A 77 -6.16 -5.42 3.89
CA PHE A 77 -6.67 -6.67 3.32
C PHE A 77 -8.02 -7.03 3.91
N GLU A 78 -8.15 -6.92 5.24
CA GLU A 78 -9.41 -7.17 5.95
C GLU A 78 -10.52 -6.21 5.54
N LEU A 79 -10.16 -4.97 5.23
CA LEU A 79 -11.10 -3.94 4.76
C LEU A 79 -11.38 -4.02 3.24
N GLY A 80 -10.75 -4.94 2.51
CA GLY A 80 -10.94 -5.06 1.05
C GLY A 80 -10.35 -3.90 0.23
N ILE A 81 -9.39 -3.15 0.79
CA ILE A 81 -8.78 -1.96 0.16
C ILE A 81 -7.29 -2.12 -0.17
N ALA A 82 -6.74 -3.32 -0.02
CA ALA A 82 -5.32 -3.60 -0.25
C ALA A 82 -4.88 -3.25 -1.68
N ARG A 83 -5.72 -3.51 -2.69
CA ARG A 83 -5.43 -3.17 -4.09
C ARG A 83 -5.24 -1.67 -4.27
N GLN A 84 -6.20 -0.87 -3.79
CA GLN A 84 -6.20 0.59 -3.91
C GLN A 84 -5.01 1.17 -3.15
N THR A 85 -4.78 0.69 -1.92
CA THR A 85 -3.64 1.09 -1.09
C THR A 85 -2.31 0.80 -1.79
N PHE A 86 -2.13 -0.40 -2.36
CA PHE A 86 -0.92 -0.76 -3.10
C PHE A 86 -0.68 0.17 -4.30
N LEU A 87 -1.73 0.41 -5.10
CA LEU A 87 -1.64 1.25 -6.29
C LEU A 87 -1.31 2.70 -5.92
N HIS A 88 -1.90 3.21 -4.83
CA HIS A 88 -1.62 4.54 -4.30
C HIS A 88 -0.13 4.70 -3.96
N GLU A 89 0.42 3.80 -3.14
CA GLU A 89 1.84 3.87 -2.78
C GLU A 89 2.77 3.65 -3.98
N ALA A 90 2.33 2.88 -4.98
CA ALA A 90 3.07 2.71 -6.22
C ALA A 90 3.11 3.98 -7.08
N VAL A 91 2.08 4.84 -7.01
CA VAL A 91 2.13 6.18 -7.62
C VAL A 91 3.21 7.02 -6.96
N HIS A 92 3.29 7.02 -5.62
CA HIS A 92 4.35 7.75 -4.91
C HIS A 92 5.75 7.22 -5.23
N ALA A 93 5.90 5.91 -5.41
CA ALA A 93 7.15 5.32 -5.89
C ALA A 93 7.55 5.89 -7.27
N ALA A 94 6.63 5.96 -8.23
CA ALA A 94 6.88 6.55 -9.56
C ALA A 94 7.13 8.07 -9.50
N GLN A 95 6.39 8.79 -8.65
CA GLN A 95 6.58 10.23 -8.40
C GLN A 95 7.96 10.53 -7.79
N SER A 96 8.51 9.60 -7.01
CA SER A 96 9.85 9.75 -6.43
C SER A 96 10.98 9.64 -7.46
N CYS A 97 10.74 9.03 -8.62
CA CYS A 97 11.76 8.93 -9.68
C CYS A 97 11.93 10.26 -10.45
N PRO A 98 13.16 10.57 -10.92
CA PRO A 98 14.35 9.72 -10.93
C PRO A 98 15.26 9.87 -9.70
N ASP A 99 14.91 10.65 -8.67
CA ASP A 99 15.85 10.98 -7.57
C ASP A 99 15.67 10.11 -6.33
N GLY A 100 14.49 9.53 -6.15
CA GLY A 100 14.07 8.65 -5.05
C GLY A 100 13.77 9.37 -3.74
N ARG A 101 14.14 10.66 -3.62
CA ARG A 101 14.03 11.45 -2.38
C ARG A 101 12.93 12.50 -2.42
N VAL A 102 12.77 13.16 -3.56
CA VAL A 102 11.77 14.23 -3.77
C VAL A 102 10.69 13.70 -4.69
N LEU A 103 9.44 13.78 -4.25
CA LEU A 103 8.30 13.43 -5.08
C LEU A 103 7.94 14.59 -5.99
N ARG A 104 7.64 14.27 -7.24
CA ARG A 104 7.16 15.23 -8.24
C ARG A 104 5.95 14.62 -8.95
N PRO A 105 4.94 15.44 -9.32
CA PRO A 105 3.82 14.95 -10.09
C PRO A 105 4.28 14.23 -11.36
N ILE A 106 3.52 13.21 -11.76
CA ILE A 106 3.74 12.51 -13.04
C ILE A 106 3.22 13.38 -14.19
N GLY A 107 2.21 14.23 -13.93
CA GLY A 107 1.50 15.04 -14.92
C GLY A 107 0.21 14.36 -15.41
N TRP A 108 -0.39 13.50 -14.59
CA TRP A 108 -1.60 12.77 -14.98
C TRP A 108 -2.86 13.57 -14.70
N THR A 109 -3.69 13.72 -15.74
CA THR A 109 -5.05 14.25 -15.62
C THR A 109 -6.04 13.11 -15.79
N LEU A 110 -6.39 12.46 -14.67
CA LEU A 110 -7.32 11.33 -14.64
C LEU A 110 -8.64 11.74 -13.98
N PRO A 111 -9.78 11.18 -14.42
CA PRO A 111 -11.04 11.46 -13.76
C PRO A 111 -11.03 10.88 -12.34
N LEU A 112 -11.24 11.74 -11.35
CA LEU A 112 -11.57 11.32 -9.99
C LEU A 112 -13.04 10.92 -9.95
N GLN A 113 -13.30 9.67 -9.54
CA GLN A 113 -14.67 9.21 -9.31
C GLN A 113 -15.37 10.15 -8.29
N PRO A 114 -16.62 10.57 -8.52
CA PRO A 114 -17.30 11.55 -7.66
C PRO A 114 -17.34 11.16 -6.18
N VAL A 115 -17.55 9.88 -5.89
CA VAL A 115 -17.55 9.34 -4.51
C VAL A 115 -16.19 9.52 -3.85
N VAL A 116 -15.11 9.13 -4.55
CA VAL A 116 -13.73 9.33 -4.09
C VAL A 116 -13.48 10.82 -3.87
N ARG A 117 -13.88 11.69 -4.81
CA ARG A 117 -13.73 13.14 -4.68
C ARG A 117 -14.40 13.67 -3.40
N ASN A 118 -15.65 13.30 -3.13
CA ASN A 118 -16.40 13.82 -1.99
C ASN A 118 -15.80 13.38 -0.64
N GLU A 119 -15.27 12.16 -0.57
CA GLU A 119 -14.70 11.60 0.66
C GLU A 119 -13.26 12.03 0.90
N ILE A 120 -12.47 12.17 -0.16
CA ILE A 120 -11.10 12.64 -0.03
C ILE A 120 -11.02 14.16 0.04
N SER A 121 -12.05 14.92 -0.36
CA SER A 121 -11.96 16.39 -0.36
C SER A 121 -11.66 16.94 1.04
N GLY A 122 -12.29 16.40 2.09
CA GLY A 122 -12.00 16.79 3.47
C GLY A 122 -10.58 16.41 3.91
N LEU A 123 -10.06 15.26 3.48
CA LEU A 123 -8.68 14.85 3.74
C LEU A 123 -7.68 15.72 2.96
N LEU A 124 -7.88 15.88 1.66
CA LEU A 124 -7.02 16.65 0.76
C LEU A 124 -6.95 18.14 1.13
N LEU A 125 -8.04 18.72 1.64
CA LEU A 125 -8.09 20.13 2.03
C LEU A 125 -7.49 20.39 3.41
N ASN A 126 -7.67 19.47 4.36
CA ASN A 126 -7.31 19.69 5.77
C ASN A 126 -5.99 19.02 6.17
N ALA A 127 -5.57 17.96 5.48
CA ALA A 127 -4.42 17.16 5.86
C ALA A 127 -3.15 17.45 5.05
N TYR A 128 -3.25 18.17 3.91
CA TYR A 128 -2.17 18.33 2.93
C TYR A 128 -1.99 19.78 2.48
N GLY A 129 -0.74 20.25 2.35
CA GLY A 129 -0.41 21.51 1.69
C GLY A 129 -0.62 21.44 0.17
N ALA A 130 -0.63 22.60 -0.50
CA ALA A 130 -0.98 22.70 -1.93
C ALA A 130 -0.12 21.80 -2.86
N HIS A 131 1.20 21.71 -2.60
CA HIS A 131 2.10 20.86 -3.39
C HIS A 131 1.84 19.36 -3.17
N SER A 132 1.62 18.95 -1.92
CA SER A 132 1.23 17.56 -1.61
C SER A 132 -0.15 17.21 -2.17
N ARG A 133 -1.06 18.17 -2.32
CA ARG A 133 -2.40 17.93 -2.86
C ARG A 133 -2.38 17.41 -4.29
N VAL A 134 -1.50 17.92 -5.15
CA VAL A 134 -1.38 17.44 -6.55
C VAL A 134 -0.84 16.01 -6.58
N LEU A 135 0.17 15.70 -5.76
CA LEU A 135 0.75 14.35 -5.68
C LEU A 135 -0.30 13.32 -5.26
N GLU A 136 -1.07 13.65 -4.22
CA GLU A 136 -2.16 12.83 -3.69
C GLU A 136 -3.31 12.69 -4.69
N GLN A 137 -3.68 13.77 -5.38
CA GLN A 137 -4.73 13.73 -6.40
C GLN A 137 -4.40 12.74 -7.52
N GLU A 138 -3.16 12.69 -8.00
CA GLU A 138 -2.75 11.69 -8.99
C GLU A 138 -2.86 10.26 -8.44
N ALA A 139 -2.47 10.04 -7.18
CA ALA A 139 -2.53 8.74 -6.54
C ALA A 139 -3.98 8.27 -6.36
N PHE A 140 -4.85 9.12 -5.82
CA PHE A 140 -6.28 8.84 -5.68
C PHE A 140 -7.00 8.68 -7.02
N ALA A 141 -6.62 9.47 -8.04
CA ALA A 141 -7.25 9.36 -9.35
C ALA A 141 -6.91 8.05 -10.05
N LEU A 142 -5.68 7.54 -9.87
CA LEU A 142 -5.24 6.29 -10.49
C LEU A 142 -5.76 5.05 -9.74
N GLN A 143 -5.77 5.03 -8.41
CA GLN A 143 -6.01 3.79 -7.64
C GLN A 143 -7.35 3.09 -7.97
N GLY A 144 -8.34 3.85 -8.44
CA GLY A 144 -9.66 3.37 -8.85
C GLY A 144 -9.80 2.99 -10.33
N GLN A 145 -8.75 3.15 -11.14
CA GLN A 145 -8.81 2.88 -12.58
C GLN A 145 -8.62 1.38 -12.88
N PRO A 146 -9.32 0.85 -13.92
CA PRO A 146 -9.12 -0.52 -14.37
C PRO A 146 -7.74 -0.73 -15.01
N ASP A 147 -7.17 0.31 -15.64
CA ASP A 147 -5.87 0.27 -16.33
C ASP A 147 -4.71 0.83 -15.49
N ALA A 148 -4.87 0.90 -14.17
CA ALA A 148 -3.87 1.45 -13.24
C ALA A 148 -2.52 0.72 -13.33
N VAL A 149 -2.53 -0.61 -13.37
CA VAL A 149 -1.31 -1.44 -13.46
C VAL A 149 -0.48 -1.14 -14.72
N PRO A 150 -1.02 -1.24 -15.94
CA PRO A 150 -0.25 -0.94 -17.14
C PRO A 150 0.21 0.54 -17.21
N ARG A 151 -0.55 1.49 -16.66
CA ARG A 151 -0.12 2.90 -16.54
C ARG A 151 1.10 3.05 -15.63
N LEU A 152 1.07 2.42 -14.45
CA LEU A 152 2.19 2.46 -13.51
C LEU A 152 3.44 1.79 -14.05
N LEU A 153 3.30 0.66 -14.73
CA LEU A 153 4.43 -0.01 -15.39
C LEU A 153 5.15 0.93 -16.37
N ARG A 154 4.39 1.65 -17.22
CA ARG A 154 4.96 2.65 -18.14
C ARG A 154 5.62 3.81 -17.40
N ALA A 155 4.97 4.35 -16.36
CA ALA A 155 5.52 5.45 -15.58
C ALA A 155 6.83 5.07 -14.87
N LEU A 156 6.90 3.87 -14.30
CA LEU A 156 8.12 3.35 -13.67
C LEU A 156 9.25 3.20 -14.70
N GLU A 157 8.96 2.65 -15.87
CA GLU A 157 9.96 2.51 -16.93
C GLU A 157 10.49 3.88 -17.38
N GLN A 158 9.59 4.80 -17.73
CA GLN A 158 9.94 6.13 -18.24
C GLN A 158 10.71 6.99 -17.23
N ARG A 159 10.34 6.90 -15.95
CA ARG A 159 10.88 7.80 -14.92
C ARG A 159 12.04 7.19 -14.15
N CYS A 160 12.06 5.87 -13.98
CA CYS A 160 13.05 5.16 -13.17
C CYS A 160 14.12 4.44 -14.01
N GLY A 161 13.95 4.32 -15.33
CA GLY A 161 14.84 3.56 -16.23
C GLY A 161 16.30 4.01 -16.28
N GLY A 162 16.63 5.20 -15.79
CA GLY A 162 18.01 5.72 -15.73
C GLY A 162 18.87 5.22 -14.57
N ARG A 163 18.31 4.52 -13.56
CA ARG A 163 19.08 4.01 -12.42
C ARG A 163 19.06 2.49 -12.35
N LYS A 164 20.17 1.86 -12.75
CA LYS A 164 20.50 0.50 -12.30
C LYS A 164 20.49 0.47 -10.78
N ALA A 165 19.97 -0.60 -10.20
CA ALA A 165 19.89 -0.84 -8.76
C ALA A 165 21.27 -0.71 -8.10
N SER A 166 21.65 0.52 -7.74
CA SER A 166 22.89 0.79 -7.03
C SER A 166 22.58 0.69 -5.55
N GLY A 167 23.15 -0.34 -4.92
CA GLY A 167 23.13 -0.51 -3.49
C GLY A 167 23.63 0.76 -2.78
N ALA A 168 22.90 1.13 -1.73
CA ALA A 168 23.30 1.98 -0.62
C ALA A 168 24.45 2.99 -0.83
N HIS A 169 24.12 4.28 -0.90
CA HIS A 169 24.96 5.32 -0.33
C HIS A 169 24.08 6.40 0.31
N ILE A 170 23.95 6.33 1.65
CA ILE A 170 23.24 7.31 2.45
C ILE A 170 24.14 8.54 2.58
N ARG A 171 23.81 9.60 1.84
CA ARG A 171 24.23 10.97 2.17
C ARG A 171 23.07 11.68 2.85
N ASN A 172 23.30 12.12 4.09
CA ASN A 172 22.40 12.99 4.86
C ASN A 172 22.06 14.22 4.02
N GLY A 173 20.83 14.25 3.53
CA GLY A 173 20.23 15.40 2.85
C GLY A 173 18.85 15.58 3.45
N THR A 174 18.61 16.78 3.95
CA THR A 174 17.37 17.25 4.58
C THR A 174 16.16 16.89 3.71
N ALA A 175 15.22 16.16 4.29
CA ALA A 175 14.00 15.71 3.62
C ALA A 175 13.06 16.89 3.36
N ALA A 176 12.90 17.25 2.09
CA ALA A 176 11.82 18.12 1.64
C ALA A 176 10.93 17.32 0.68
N GLY A 177 9.67 17.11 1.07
CA GLY A 177 8.67 16.39 0.29
C GLY A 177 8.26 15.03 0.86
N GLN A 178 7.97 14.95 2.16
CA GLN A 178 7.31 13.78 2.72
C GLN A 178 5.81 13.85 2.41
N VAL A 179 5.31 12.82 1.73
CA VAL A 179 3.87 12.66 1.54
C VAL A 179 3.27 12.14 2.84
N LYS A 180 2.12 12.70 3.26
CA LYS A 180 1.49 12.30 4.51
C LYS A 180 0.96 10.87 4.35
N PRO A 181 1.21 9.99 5.32
CA PRO A 181 0.75 8.60 5.31
C PRO A 181 -0.75 8.50 5.03
N LEU A 182 -1.13 7.51 4.24
CA LEU A 182 -2.49 7.38 3.76
C LEU A 182 -3.41 6.84 4.87
N ALA A 183 -4.27 7.71 5.38
CA ALA A 183 -5.54 7.31 5.98
C ALA A 183 -6.58 7.31 4.85
N LEU A 184 -6.68 6.20 4.11
CA LEU A 184 -7.62 6.09 2.99
C LEU A 184 -9.04 6.42 3.52
N ALA A 185 -9.67 7.47 2.98
CA ALA A 185 -11.13 7.60 3.09
C ALA A 185 -11.72 6.57 2.13
N VAL A 186 -12.40 5.58 2.71
CA VAL A 186 -13.15 4.57 1.98
C VAL A 186 -14.62 4.88 2.19
N PRO A 187 -15.46 4.76 1.15
CA PRO A 187 -16.87 4.98 1.28
C PRO A 187 -17.47 4.08 2.35
N GLY A 188 -18.03 4.69 3.40
CA GLY A 188 -18.71 3.98 4.48
C GLY A 188 -17.83 3.40 5.60
N LEU A 189 -16.50 3.57 5.58
CA LEU A 189 -15.62 3.12 6.66
C LEU A 189 -14.98 4.30 7.39
N ARG A 190 -15.51 4.64 8.58
CA ARG A 190 -14.81 5.52 9.53
C ARG A 190 -13.68 4.74 10.21
N GLN A 191 -12.51 5.35 10.36
CA GLN A 191 -11.48 4.77 11.23
C GLN A 191 -12.01 4.74 12.68
N PRO A 192 -11.80 3.63 13.43
CA PRO A 192 -12.12 3.60 14.84
C PRO A 192 -11.27 4.65 15.59
N SER A 193 -11.90 5.33 16.55
CA SER A 193 -11.33 6.44 17.33
C SER A 193 -10.12 6.01 18.16
#